data_AF-A0A970N2Z2-F1
#
_entry.id   AF-A0A970N2Z2-F1
#
_cell.length_a   1.000
_cell.length_b   1.000
_cell.length_c   1.000
_cell.angle_alpha   90.00
_cell.angle_beta   90.00
_cell.angle_gamma   90.00
#
_symmetry.space_group_name_H-M   'P 1'
#
loop_
_entity.id
_entity.type
_entity.pdbx_description
1 polymer ?
#
loop_
_entity_poly.entity_id
_entity_poly.type
_entity_poly.pdbx_seq_one_letter_code
_entity_poly.pdbx_strand_id
1 'polypeptide(L)'
;MKKHEFLAKLEKELAKLPDHDEIIAYYEELINEALSSGELEEDFINHLGTPSEIKYKLSRDDSFKDNIKTKKNVSARQSVSVVVKVLSCALYIFGAIILFAIGLGLITTGAFTIFTSIYRFVVDTMTISAVFYYIFTIIFKLSLIVFGILIFVYLFKFSKQQAEKLQILLAGKLNKGDDQG
;
A
#
# COMPACT_ATOMS: atom_id res chain seq x y z
N MET A 1 -9.26 28.33 25.11
CA MET A 1 -9.89 28.61 23.79
C MET A 1 -10.00 27.29 23.05
N LYS A 2 -11.14 27.00 22.42
CA LYS A 2 -11.30 25.77 21.64
C LYS A 2 -10.85 25.94 20.19
N LYS A 3 -10.53 24.85 19.52
CA LYS A 3 -10.07 24.75 18.12
C LYS A 3 -10.93 25.58 17.18
N HIS A 4 -12.26 25.41 17.24
CA HIS A 4 -13.18 26.11 16.36
C HIS A 4 -13.09 27.64 16.54
N GLU A 5 -12.95 28.12 17.77
CA GLU A 5 -12.80 29.55 18.05
C GLU A 5 -11.45 30.09 17.60
N PHE A 6 -10.39 29.29 17.76
CA PHE A 6 -9.04 29.64 17.31
C PHE A 6 -8.98 29.78 15.79
N LEU A 7 -9.45 28.76 15.07
CA LEU A 7 -9.42 28.74 13.61
C LEU A 7 -10.29 29.85 13.03
N ALA A 8 -11.49 30.10 13.58
CA ALA A 8 -12.34 31.19 13.15
C ALA A 8 -11.70 32.58 13.37
N LYS A 9 -10.94 32.76 14.47
CA LYS A 9 -10.18 34.01 14.70
C LYS A 9 -9.00 34.12 13.75
N LEU A 10 -8.29 33.02 13.52
CA LEU A 10 -7.15 32.96 12.60
C LEU A 10 -7.58 33.24 11.16
N GLU A 11 -8.69 32.69 10.72
CA GLU A 11 -9.29 32.94 9.40
C GLU A 11 -9.60 34.43 9.21
N LYS A 12 -10.26 35.05 10.18
CA LYS A 12 -10.54 36.51 10.14
C LYS A 12 -9.27 37.35 10.07
N GLU A 13 -8.23 36.94 10.79
CA GLU A 13 -6.96 37.66 10.80
C GLU A 13 -6.18 37.50 9.49
N LEU A 14 -6.22 36.32 8.89
CA LEU A 14 -5.49 35.96 7.68
C LEU A 14 -6.27 36.23 6.37
N ALA A 15 -7.55 36.59 6.41
CA ALA A 15 -8.41 36.79 5.23
C ALA A 15 -7.85 37.72 4.13
N LYS A 16 -6.86 38.57 4.45
CA LYS A 16 -6.19 39.46 3.49
C LYS A 16 -4.97 38.84 2.81
N LEU A 17 -4.55 37.64 3.21
CA LEU A 17 -3.40 36.93 2.66
C LEU A 17 -3.84 35.95 1.57
N PRO A 18 -3.11 35.86 0.44
CA PRO A 18 -3.48 34.97 -0.66
C PRO A 18 -3.45 33.48 -0.26
N ASP A 19 -2.61 33.11 0.70
CA ASP A 19 -2.39 31.71 1.11
C ASP A 19 -3.10 31.36 2.43
N HIS A 20 -4.13 32.11 2.82
CA HIS A 20 -4.78 31.95 4.13
C HIS A 20 -5.36 30.54 4.33
N ASP A 21 -6.02 29.97 3.32
CA ASP A 21 -6.59 28.61 3.36
C ASP A 21 -5.52 27.54 3.65
N GLU A 22 -4.34 27.67 3.04
CA GLU A 22 -3.25 26.71 3.22
C GLU A 22 -2.70 26.73 4.65
N ILE A 23 -2.60 27.94 5.22
CA ILE A 23 -2.09 28.19 6.58
C ILE A 23 -3.12 27.72 7.62
N ILE A 24 -4.41 28.02 7.42
CA ILE A 24 -5.49 27.54 8.31
C ILE A 24 -5.49 26.01 8.35
N ALA A 25 -5.42 25.37 7.19
CA ALA A 25 -5.37 23.90 7.09
C ALA A 25 -4.12 23.31 7.77
N TYR A 26 -2.97 24.00 7.73
CA TYR A 26 -1.77 23.56 8.45
C TYR A 26 -1.99 23.57 9.97
N TYR A 27 -2.54 24.66 10.52
CA TYR A 27 -2.82 24.74 11.96
C TYR A 27 -3.94 23.78 12.38
N GLU A 28 -4.90 23.50 11.51
CA GLU A 28 -5.90 22.48 11.75
C GLU A 28 -5.28 21.07 11.84
N GLU A 29 -4.42 20.67 10.90
CA GLU A 29 -3.69 19.40 10.98
C GLU A 29 -2.85 19.31 12.26
N LEU A 30 -2.13 20.39 12.60
CA LEU A 30 -1.26 20.45 13.78
C LEU A 30 -2.04 20.25 15.08
N ILE A 31 -3.21 20.89 15.21
CA ILE A 31 -4.09 20.72 16.38
C ILE A 31 -4.69 19.32 16.41
N ASN A 32 -5.13 18.79 15.27
CA ASN A 32 -5.69 17.44 15.20
C ASN A 32 -4.66 16.35 15.58
N GLU A 33 -3.39 16.55 15.22
CA GLU A 33 -2.30 15.64 15.57
C GLU A 33 -2.02 15.64 17.08
N ALA A 34 -1.95 16.82 17.70
CA ALA A 34 -1.80 16.97 19.15
C ALA A 34 -2.95 16.33 19.94
N LEU A 35 -4.19 16.48 19.44
CA LEU A 35 -5.37 15.81 20.03
C LEU A 35 -5.28 14.29 19.90
N SER A 36 -4.78 13.80 18.78
CA SER A 36 -4.61 12.36 18.52
C SER A 36 -3.51 11.72 19.38
N SER A 37 -2.50 12.51 19.78
CA SER A 37 -1.45 12.08 20.72
C SER A 37 -1.86 12.17 22.20
N GLY A 38 -3.08 12.65 22.49
CA GLY A 38 -3.63 12.73 23.84
C GLY A 38 -3.31 14.01 24.59
N GLU A 39 -2.85 15.07 23.92
CA GLU A 39 -2.66 16.39 24.54
C GLU A 39 -4.01 17.10 24.78
N LEU A 40 -4.07 17.92 25.83
CA LEU A 40 -5.24 18.75 26.09
C LEU A 40 -5.31 19.90 25.07
N GLU A 41 -6.44 19.98 24.38
CA GLU A 41 -6.71 20.97 23.32
C GLU A 41 -6.34 22.40 23.72
N GLU A 42 -6.76 22.81 24.91
CA GLU A 42 -6.59 24.17 25.39
C GLU A 42 -5.12 24.49 25.69
N ASP A 43 -4.39 23.53 26.25
CA ASP A 43 -2.96 23.69 26.56
C ASP A 43 -2.16 23.79 25.27
N PHE A 44 -2.44 22.95 24.28
CA PHE A 44 -1.75 23.01 22.99
C PHE A 44 -2.00 24.34 22.27
N ILE A 45 -3.26 24.78 22.22
CA ILE A 45 -3.64 26.05 21.59
C ILE A 45 -2.98 27.24 22.29
N ASN A 46 -2.87 27.23 23.62
CA ASN A 46 -2.18 28.28 24.36
C ASN A 46 -0.68 28.36 24.01
N HIS A 47 -0.04 27.23 23.69
CA HIS A 47 1.36 27.18 23.26
C HIS A 47 1.59 27.69 21.82
N LEU A 48 0.57 27.65 20.95
CA LEU A 48 0.68 28.16 19.56
C LEU A 48 0.80 29.68 19.47
N GLY A 49 0.38 30.39 20.51
CA GLY A 49 0.27 31.85 20.54
C GLY A 49 -1.06 32.36 19.97
N THR A 50 -1.23 33.67 19.97
CA THR A 50 -2.48 34.30 19.52
C THR A 50 -2.56 34.40 17.98
N PRO A 51 -3.76 34.33 17.38
CA PRO A 51 -3.94 34.50 15.94
C PRO A 51 -3.30 35.77 15.36
N SER A 52 -3.32 36.87 16.12
CA SER A 52 -2.72 38.15 15.73
C SER A 52 -1.19 38.09 15.72
N GLU A 53 -0.56 37.36 16.65
CA GLU A 53 0.89 37.11 16.64
C GLU A 53 1.32 36.24 15.46
N ILE A 54 0.51 35.22 15.13
CA ILE A 54 0.75 34.34 13.97
C ILE A 54 0.72 35.16 12.68
N LYS A 55 -0.31 35.99 12.48
CA LYS A 55 -0.40 36.92 11.35
C LYS A 55 0.79 37.88 11.30
N TYR A 56 1.20 38.42 12.44
CA TYR A 56 2.33 39.34 12.53
C TYR A 56 3.63 38.69 12.05
N LYS A 57 3.90 37.46 12.49
CA LYS A 57 5.06 36.67 12.03
C LYS A 57 4.98 36.36 10.53
N LEU A 58 3.82 35.93 10.04
CA LEU A 58 3.56 35.66 8.61
C LEU A 58 3.71 36.88 7.70
N SER A 59 3.50 38.09 8.22
CA SER A 59 3.57 39.33 7.42
C SER A 59 4.97 39.97 7.42
N ARG A 60 5.85 39.59 8.35
CA ARG A 60 7.21 40.14 8.46
C ARG A 60 8.30 39.16 8.03
N ASP A 61 8.02 37.87 8.10
CA ASP A 61 9.02 36.82 7.89
C ASP A 61 8.54 35.86 6.78
N ASP A 62 9.04 36.10 5.56
CA ASP A 62 8.77 35.23 4.41
C ASP A 62 9.37 33.82 4.60
N SER A 63 10.46 33.69 5.35
CA SER A 63 11.05 32.39 5.69
C SER A 63 10.12 31.59 6.61
N PHE A 64 9.46 32.24 7.56
CA PHE A 64 8.45 31.58 8.42
C PHE A 64 7.29 31.01 7.59
N LYS A 65 6.84 31.75 6.57
CA LYS A 65 5.79 31.32 5.65
C LYS A 65 6.21 30.12 4.81
N ASP A 66 7.43 30.12 4.28
CA ASP A 66 7.97 29.00 3.49
C ASP A 66 8.19 27.74 4.35
N ASN A 67 8.60 27.90 5.62
CA ASN A 67 8.74 26.78 6.56
C ASN A 67 7.40 26.06 6.84
N ILE A 68 6.30 26.80 6.93
CA ILE A 68 4.95 26.22 7.10
C ILE A 68 4.55 25.42 5.85
N LYS A 69 4.74 26.01 4.66
CA LYS A 69 4.40 25.36 3.38
C LYS A 69 5.23 24.10 3.12
N THR A 70 6.52 24.12 3.45
CA THR A 70 7.40 22.96 3.28
C THR A 70 7.04 21.84 4.25
N LYS A 71 6.77 22.15 5.53
CA LYS A 71 6.35 21.14 6.53
C LYS A 71 5.03 20.46 6.17
N LYS A 72 4.03 21.20 5.68
CA LYS A 72 2.75 20.63 5.21
C LYS A 72 2.93 19.64 4.05
N ASN A 73 3.73 20.04 3.05
CA ASN A 73 4.01 19.19 1.89
C ASN A 73 4.73 17.88 2.26
N VAL A 74 5.56 17.89 3.30
CA VAL A 74 6.22 16.69 3.81
C VAL A 74 5.22 15.77 4.52
N SER A 75 4.36 16.31 5.39
CA SER A 75 3.34 15.52 6.11
C SER A 75 2.33 14.86 5.16
N ALA A 76 1.78 15.62 4.21
CA ALA A 76 0.83 15.10 3.23
C ALA A 76 1.46 14.00 2.33
N ARG A 77 2.71 14.17 1.90
CA ARG A 77 3.43 13.14 1.13
C ARG A 77 3.68 11.86 1.94
N GLN A 78 3.95 12.00 3.24
CA GLN A 78 4.22 10.87 4.11
C GLN A 78 2.95 10.04 4.35
N SER A 79 1.80 10.68 4.57
CA SER A 79 0.50 10.02 4.73
C SER A 79 0.05 9.31 3.44
N VAL A 80 0.20 9.97 2.28
CA VAL A 80 -0.10 9.34 0.97
C VAL A 80 0.83 8.16 0.70
N SER A 81 2.11 8.25 1.07
CA SER A 81 3.06 7.16 0.89
C SER A 81 2.71 5.92 1.71
N VAL A 82 2.15 6.08 2.92
CA VAL A 82 1.75 4.94 3.75
C VAL A 82 0.54 4.24 3.15
N VAL A 83 -0.49 4.99 2.75
CA VAL A 83 -1.71 4.44 2.14
C VAL A 83 -1.39 3.68 0.84
N VAL A 84 -0.58 4.27 -0.04
CA VAL A 84 -0.15 3.61 -1.29
C VAL A 84 0.61 2.33 -1.02
N LYS A 85 1.44 2.29 0.03
CA LYS A 85 2.22 1.10 0.40
C LYS A 85 1.35 -0.02 0.95
N VAL A 86 0.35 0.31 1.78
CA VAL A 86 -0.63 -0.65 2.31
C VAL A 86 -1.47 -1.22 1.17
N LEU A 87 -1.97 -0.35 0.28
CA LEU A 87 -2.80 -0.77 -0.86
C LEU A 87 -2.02 -1.64 -1.85
N SER A 88 -0.76 -1.30 -2.13
CA SER A 88 0.13 -2.10 -2.97
C SER A 88 0.41 -3.47 -2.36
N CYS A 89 0.61 -3.55 -1.04
CA CYS A 89 0.80 -4.81 -0.34
C CYS A 89 -0.47 -5.69 -0.39
N ALA A 90 -1.64 -5.09 -0.17
CA ALA A 90 -2.91 -5.79 -0.26
C ALA A 90 -3.15 -6.36 -1.67
N LEU A 91 -2.99 -5.54 -2.71
CA LEU A 91 -3.13 -5.99 -4.10
C LEU A 91 -2.16 -7.11 -4.45
N TYR A 92 -0.92 -7.04 -3.93
CA TYR A 92 0.07 -8.10 -4.13
C TYR A 92 -0.36 -9.42 -3.49
N ILE A 93 -0.81 -9.39 -2.24
CA ILE A 93 -1.28 -10.59 -1.52
C ILE A 93 -2.49 -11.19 -2.25
N PHE A 94 -3.47 -10.38 -2.63
CA PHE A 94 -4.62 -10.84 -3.39
C PHE A 94 -4.23 -11.46 -4.73
N GLY A 95 -3.36 -10.81 -5.50
CA GLY A 95 -2.86 -11.35 -6.77
C GLY A 95 -2.13 -12.69 -6.60
N ALA A 96 -1.29 -12.82 -5.56
CA ALA A 96 -0.59 -14.06 -5.25
C ALA A 96 -1.55 -15.19 -4.87
N ILE A 97 -2.58 -14.90 -4.06
CA ILE A 97 -3.61 -15.88 -3.68
C ILE A 97 -4.39 -16.36 -4.90
N ILE A 98 -4.77 -15.46 -5.81
CA ILE A 98 -5.49 -15.80 -7.04
C ILE A 98 -4.64 -16.71 -7.92
N LEU A 99 -3.38 -16.33 -8.17
CA LEU A 99 -2.47 -17.15 -8.99
C LEU A 99 -2.20 -18.52 -8.36
N PHE A 100 -2.08 -18.59 -7.04
CA PHE A 100 -1.93 -19.84 -6.31
C PHE A 100 -3.18 -20.72 -6.44
N ALA A 101 -4.37 -20.15 -6.30
CA ALA A 101 -5.64 -20.87 -6.47
C ALA A 101 -5.80 -21.40 -7.90
N ILE A 102 -5.43 -20.60 -8.92
CA ILE A 102 -5.43 -21.04 -10.33
C ILE A 102 -4.44 -22.19 -10.53
N GLY A 103 -3.20 -22.06 -10.02
CA GLY A 103 -2.19 -23.11 -10.11
C GLY A 103 -2.66 -24.41 -9.47
N LEU A 104 -3.23 -24.35 -8.27
CA LEU A 104 -3.82 -25.52 -7.60
C LEU A 104 -4.99 -26.11 -8.39
N GLY A 105 -5.88 -25.26 -8.91
CA GLY A 105 -7.02 -25.69 -9.71
C GLY A 105 -6.58 -26.46 -10.95
N LEU A 106 -5.56 -25.97 -11.65
CA LEU A 106 -5.00 -26.63 -12.84
C LEU A 106 -4.36 -27.98 -12.49
N ILE A 107 -3.59 -28.07 -11.41
CA ILE A 107 -2.94 -29.31 -10.98
C ILE A 107 -3.98 -30.35 -10.56
N THR A 108 -4.92 -29.96 -9.69
CA THR A 108 -5.95 -30.86 -9.15
C THR A 108 -6.92 -31.33 -10.23
N THR A 109 -7.39 -30.42 -11.09
CA THR A 109 -8.28 -30.76 -12.22
C THR A 109 -7.55 -31.61 -13.24
N GLY A 110 -6.28 -31.27 -13.57
CA GLY A 110 -5.46 -32.07 -14.46
C GLY A 110 -5.27 -33.50 -13.94
N ALA A 111 -4.91 -33.67 -12.67
CA ALA A 111 -4.70 -34.98 -12.06
C ALA A 111 -6.00 -35.81 -12.01
N PHE A 112 -7.10 -35.21 -11.54
CA PHE A 112 -8.39 -35.90 -11.45
C PHE A 112 -8.91 -36.33 -12.83
N THR A 113 -8.77 -35.45 -13.84
CA THR A 113 -9.23 -35.76 -15.19
C THR A 113 -8.33 -36.76 -15.94
N ILE A 114 -7.07 -36.93 -15.56
CA ILE A 114 -6.22 -38.03 -16.05
C ILE A 114 -6.73 -39.36 -15.50
N PHE A 115 -7.04 -39.42 -14.20
CA PHE A 115 -7.56 -40.65 -13.57
C PHE A 115 -8.87 -41.11 -14.22
N THR A 116 -9.80 -40.19 -14.47
CA THR A 116 -11.06 -40.52 -15.15
C THR A 116 -10.87 -40.90 -16.62
N SER A 117 -9.87 -40.33 -17.31
CA SER A 117 -9.51 -40.74 -18.67
C SER A 117 -8.95 -42.16 -18.72
N ILE A 118 -8.09 -42.54 -17.77
CA ILE A 118 -7.55 -43.91 -17.69
C ILE A 118 -8.67 -44.91 -17.38
N TYR A 119 -9.56 -44.59 -16.43
CA TYR A 119 -10.70 -45.44 -16.12
C TYR A 119 -11.61 -45.67 -17.33
N ARG A 120 -11.97 -44.60 -18.06
CA ARG A 120 -12.76 -44.72 -19.29
C ARG A 120 -12.04 -45.50 -20.37
N PHE A 121 -10.72 -45.35 -20.48
CA PHE A 121 -9.91 -46.09 -21.43
C PHE A 121 -10.00 -47.62 -21.23
N VAL A 122 -10.14 -48.08 -19.98
CA VAL A 122 -10.23 -49.52 -19.65
C VAL A 122 -11.65 -50.08 -19.85
N VAL A 123 -12.68 -49.26 -19.66
CA VAL A 123 -14.09 -49.72 -19.64
C VAL A 123 -14.77 -49.63 -21.01
N ASP A 124 -14.40 -48.68 -21.87
CA ASP A 124 -15.02 -48.48 -23.18
C ASP A 124 -14.60 -49.55 -24.20
N THR A 125 -15.52 -49.96 -25.07
CA THR A 125 -15.21 -50.68 -26.31
C THR A 125 -14.61 -49.71 -27.33
N MET A 126 -13.27 -49.71 -27.41
CA MET A 126 -12.50 -48.69 -28.12
C MET A 126 -12.55 -48.85 -29.65
N THR A 127 -13.01 -47.81 -30.35
CA THR A 127 -12.73 -47.60 -31.78
C THR A 127 -11.36 -46.94 -31.95
N ILE A 128 -10.73 -47.06 -33.13
CA ILE A 128 -9.41 -46.44 -33.41
C ILE A 128 -9.44 -44.92 -33.19
N SER A 129 -10.54 -44.25 -33.54
CA SER A 129 -10.72 -42.81 -33.31
C SER A 129 -10.78 -42.43 -31.83
N ALA A 130 -11.40 -43.27 -31.00
CA ALA A 130 -11.44 -43.07 -29.54
C ALA A 130 -10.02 -43.15 -28.94
N VAL A 131 -9.19 -44.10 -29.38
CA VAL A 131 -7.79 -44.24 -28.90
C VAL A 131 -6.98 -42.97 -29.15
N PHE A 132 -7.05 -42.40 -30.36
CA PHE A 132 -6.36 -41.14 -30.67
C PHE A 132 -6.86 -39.98 -29.81
N TYR A 133 -8.18 -39.86 -29.62
CA TYR A 133 -8.77 -38.84 -28.75
C TYR A 133 -8.25 -38.94 -27.30
N TYR A 134 -8.18 -40.15 -26.74
CA TYR A 134 -7.68 -40.36 -25.38
C TYR A 134 -6.19 -40.02 -25.24
N ILE A 135 -5.35 -40.37 -26.22
CA ILE A 135 -3.92 -40.00 -26.21
C ILE A 135 -3.76 -38.47 -26.24
N PHE A 136 -4.44 -37.78 -27.16
CA PHE A 136 -4.37 -36.32 -27.25
C PHE A 136 -4.86 -35.62 -25.98
N THR A 137 -5.97 -36.09 -25.40
CA THR A 137 -6.51 -35.51 -24.17
C THR A 137 -5.60 -35.74 -22.96
N ILE A 138 -4.91 -36.88 -22.86
CA ILE A 138 -3.92 -37.13 -21.80
C ILE A 138 -2.72 -36.18 -21.93
N ILE A 139 -2.18 -36.00 -23.14
CA ILE A 139 -1.07 -35.07 -23.40
C ILE A 139 -1.47 -33.63 -23.04
N PHE A 140 -2.67 -33.21 -23.45
CA PHE A 140 -3.19 -31.89 -23.13
C PHE A 140 -3.35 -31.69 -21.61
N LYS A 141 -3.88 -32.68 -20.89
CA LYS A 141 -4.02 -32.61 -19.42
C LYS A 141 -2.68 -32.59 -18.69
N LEU A 142 -1.69 -33.36 -19.14
CA LEU A 142 -0.32 -33.29 -18.63
C LEU A 142 0.27 -31.88 -18.81
N SER A 143 -0.01 -31.25 -19.96
CA SER A 143 0.43 -29.88 -20.24
C SER A 143 -0.18 -28.86 -19.26
N LEU A 144 -1.45 -29.04 -18.86
CA LEU A 144 -2.09 -28.20 -17.83
C LEU A 144 -1.44 -28.35 -16.45
N ILE A 145 -1.04 -29.57 -16.07
CA ILE A 145 -0.34 -29.81 -14.80
C ILE A 145 1.03 -29.12 -14.81
N VAL A 146 1.79 -29.29 -15.91
CA VAL A 146 3.09 -28.62 -16.07
C VAL A 146 2.92 -27.10 -16.02
N PHE A 147 1.88 -26.57 -16.66
CA PHE A 147 1.58 -25.14 -16.61
C PHE A 147 1.25 -24.66 -15.19
N GLY A 148 0.46 -25.42 -14.43
CA GLY A 148 0.21 -25.16 -13.01
C GLY A 148 1.50 -25.16 -12.18
N ILE A 149 2.40 -26.13 -12.39
CA ILE A 149 3.71 -26.19 -11.70
C ILE A 149 4.57 -24.97 -12.07
N LEU A 150 4.55 -24.52 -13.32
CA LEU A 150 5.29 -23.33 -13.75
C LEU A 150 4.80 -22.07 -13.03
N ILE A 151 3.48 -21.91 -12.85
CA ILE A 151 2.91 -20.81 -12.06
C ILE A 151 3.43 -20.86 -10.61
N PHE A 152 3.50 -22.04 -10.01
CA PHE A 152 4.06 -22.23 -8.68
C PHE A 152 5.54 -21.85 -8.58
N VAL A 153 6.36 -22.31 -9.52
CA VAL A 153 7.79 -21.97 -9.58
C VAL A 153 7.98 -20.46 -9.78
N TYR A 154 7.16 -19.84 -10.63
CA TYR A 154 7.18 -18.40 -10.84
C TYR A 154 6.84 -17.63 -9.56
N LEU A 155 5.77 -18.01 -8.86
CA LEU A 155 5.39 -17.41 -7.58
C LEU A 155 6.49 -17.56 -6.53
N PHE A 156 7.14 -18.72 -6.46
CA PHE A 156 8.23 -18.96 -5.51
C PHE A 156 9.49 -18.12 -5.81
N LYS A 157 9.87 -18.01 -7.08
CA LYS A 157 10.98 -17.12 -7.49
C LYS A 157 10.65 -15.67 -7.20
N PHE A 158 9.43 -15.24 -7.51
CA PHE A 158 9.00 -13.88 -7.30
C PHE A 158 8.94 -13.51 -5.81
N SER A 159 8.42 -14.40 -4.95
CA SER A 159 8.40 -14.18 -3.51
C SER A 159 9.81 -14.08 -2.91
N LYS A 160 10.74 -14.94 -3.36
CA LYS A 160 12.15 -14.89 -2.95
C LYS A 160 12.80 -13.56 -3.33
N GLN A 161 12.62 -13.10 -4.57
CA GLN A 161 13.17 -11.83 -5.05
C GLN A 161 12.69 -10.64 -4.21
N GLN A 162 11.42 -10.65 -3.81
CA GLN A 162 10.86 -9.57 -2.98
C GLN A 162 11.39 -9.63 -1.55
N ALA A 163 11.61 -10.82 -1.00
CA ALA A 163 12.24 -11.00 0.32
C ALA A 163 13.69 -10.47 0.34
N GLU A 164 14.47 -10.76 -0.71
CA GLU A 164 15.86 -10.26 -0.83
C GLU A 164 15.91 -8.72 -0.90
N LYS A 165 15.01 -8.10 -1.68
CA LYS A 165 14.91 -6.62 -1.72
C LYS A 165 14.56 -6.02 -0.36
N LEU A 166 13.68 -6.67 0.40
CA LEU A 166 13.30 -6.20 1.73
C LEU A 166 14.48 -6.28 2.70
N GLN A 167 15.26 -7.36 2.65
CA GLN A 167 16.46 -7.54 3.47
C GLN A 167 17.51 -6.46 3.16
N ILE A 168 17.75 -6.15 1.88
CA ILE A 168 18.69 -5.09 1.48
C ILE A 168 18.22 -3.72 1.99
N LEU A 169 16.92 -3.42 1.88
CA LEU A 169 16.35 -2.16 2.38
C LEU A 169 16.44 -2.03 3.91
N LEU A 170 16.27 -3.13 4.65
CA LEU A 170 16.41 -3.14 6.11
C LEU A 170 17.88 -3.00 6.54
N ALA A 171 18.79 -3.74 5.89
CA ALA A 171 20.23 -3.63 6.15
C ALA A 171 20.77 -2.21 5.85
N GLY A 172 20.31 -1.59 4.75
CA GLY A 172 20.70 -0.22 4.41
C GLY A 172 20.14 0.86 5.35
N LYS A 173 19.04 0.59 6.06
CA LYS A 173 18.51 1.49 7.09
C LYS A 173 19.25 1.36 8.42
N LEU A 174 19.66 0.15 8.81
CA LEU A 174 20.44 -0.09 10.02
C LEU A 174 21.82 0.59 9.93
N ASN A 175 22.49 0.49 8.79
CA ASN A 175 23.81 1.08 8.60
C ASN A 175 23.82 2.62 8.56
N LYS A 176 22.65 3.27 8.38
CA LYS A 176 22.52 4.74 8.45
C LYS A 176 22.15 5.26 9.85
N GLY A 177 21.77 4.37 10.77
CA GLY A 177 21.46 4.71 12.16
C GLY A 177 22.72 4.88 13.02
N ASP A 178 23.82 4.22 12.65
CA ASP A 178 25.08 4.25 13.42
C ASP A 178 25.97 5.47 13.11
N ASP A 179 25.75 6.19 12.00
CA ASP A 179 26.52 7.40 11.62
C ASP A 179 25.96 8.70 12.26
N GLN A 180 24.93 8.62 13.11
CA GLN A 180 24.37 9.78 13.83
C GLN A 180 24.57 9.72 15.36
N GLY A 181 25.46 8.84 15.85
CA GLY A 181 25.86 8.73 17.26
C GLY A 181 27.09 9.56 17.60
#